data_AF-A0A6C0ELR8-F1
#
_entry.id   AF-A0A6C0ELR8-F1
#
_cell.length_a   1.000
_cell.length_b   1.000
_cell.length_c   1.000
_cell.angle_alpha   90.00
_cell.angle_beta   90.00
_cell.angle_gamma   90.00
#
_symmetry.space_group_name_H-M   'P 1'
#
loop_
_entity.id
_entity.type
_entity.pdbx_description
1 polymer ?
#
loop_
_entity_poly.entity_id
_entity_poly.type
_entity_poly.pdbx_seq_one_letter_code
_entity_poly.pdbx_strand_id
1 'polypeptide(L)'
;MTTFISQSFSTYNNPEFKELKNLYSNLDTYIQCLDTAEINIAGGLSFTHFIDESGVKSTWALNTVTINLFDNFLKSINFYNNMIELGIGSLHIRGARFITINPESKLNEEYNLDVKTNIGNHYKNYITVALPIDACDLTLESAEKKYIIEPMEIIVWDSLTFKYRMLKNGNKKQVVVLLYLSIDNPLYKTILDNELGQIGNNYQPKSKI
;
A
#
# COMPACT_ATOMS: atom_id res chain seq x y z
N MET A 1 -16.70 8.12 -13.29
CA MET A 1 -15.75 9.23 -13.10
C MET A 1 -14.82 8.76 -12.00
N THR A 2 -13.62 8.32 -12.37
CA THR A 2 -12.66 7.70 -11.45
C THR A 2 -12.00 8.79 -10.63
N THR A 3 -12.17 8.76 -9.31
CA THR A 3 -11.57 9.75 -8.42
C THR A 3 -10.08 9.45 -8.30
N PHE A 4 -9.29 10.27 -8.96
CA PHE A 4 -7.83 10.26 -8.90
C PHE A 4 -7.40 11.50 -8.14
N ILE A 5 -6.69 11.33 -7.03
CA ILE A 5 -6.18 12.45 -6.24
C ILE A 5 -4.67 12.25 -6.12
N SER A 6 -3.91 13.20 -6.66
CA SER A 6 -2.48 13.33 -6.33
C SER A 6 -2.35 14.37 -5.23
N GLN A 7 -1.58 14.05 -4.19
CA GLN A 7 -1.26 14.98 -3.12
C GLN A 7 0.25 14.96 -2.86
N SER A 8 0.93 16.04 -3.24
CA SER A 8 2.32 16.27 -2.86
C SER A 8 2.40 16.68 -1.38
N PHE A 9 3.43 16.26 -0.66
CA PHE A 9 3.63 16.61 0.75
C PHE A 9 5.08 17.00 1.03
N SER A 10 5.30 17.94 1.95
CA SER A 10 6.65 18.39 2.33
C SER A 10 7.26 17.43 3.36
N THR A 11 8.37 16.78 3.02
CA THR A 11 8.92 15.62 3.76
C THR A 11 10.30 15.80 4.36
N TYR A 12 11.01 16.89 4.06
CA TYR A 12 12.42 17.03 4.44
C TYR A 12 12.65 16.83 5.96
N ASN A 13 11.60 17.06 6.77
CA ASN A 13 11.60 16.85 8.23
C ASN A 13 10.44 16.00 8.79
N ASN A 14 9.73 15.18 8.00
CA ASN A 14 8.65 14.33 8.54
C ASN A 14 9.24 13.10 9.28
N PRO A 15 9.16 13.02 10.64
CA PRO A 15 9.76 11.93 11.40
C PRO A 15 9.11 10.58 11.10
N GLU A 16 7.80 10.53 10.90
CA GLU A 16 7.06 9.31 10.61
C GLU A 16 7.43 8.73 9.23
N PHE A 17 7.67 9.58 8.23
CA PHE A 17 8.18 9.15 6.94
C PHE A 17 9.60 8.57 7.05
N LYS A 18 10.48 9.23 7.83
CA LYS A 18 11.84 8.73 8.10
C LYS A 18 11.79 7.39 8.84
N GLU A 19 10.84 7.22 9.75
CA GLU A 19 10.60 5.96 10.45
C GLU A 19 10.17 4.83 9.49
N LEU A 20 9.23 5.08 8.58
CA LEU A 20 8.83 4.11 7.55
C LEU A 20 10.01 3.71 6.63
N LYS A 21 10.84 4.69 6.23
CA LYS A 21 12.03 4.41 5.42
C LYS A 21 13.05 3.57 6.18
N ASN A 22 13.35 3.91 7.43
CA ASN A 22 14.26 3.16 8.28
C ASN A 22 13.76 1.74 8.57
N LEU A 23 12.45 1.60 8.80
CA LEU A 23 11.80 0.29 8.95
C LEU A 23 12.05 -0.57 7.71
N TYR A 24 11.81 -0.05 6.51
CA TYR A 24 12.09 -0.79 5.29
C TYR A 24 13.58 -1.15 5.17
N SER A 25 14.50 -0.22 5.45
CA SER A 25 15.95 -0.53 5.42
C SER A 25 16.34 -1.66 6.37
N ASN A 26 15.70 -1.76 7.54
CA ASN A 26 15.92 -2.85 8.48
C ASN A 26 15.32 -4.18 7.99
N LEU A 27 14.20 -4.12 7.27
CA LEU A 27 13.55 -5.29 6.67
C LEU A 27 14.26 -5.79 5.41
N ASP A 28 14.97 -4.92 4.69
CA ASP A 28 15.50 -5.21 3.35
C ASP A 28 16.35 -6.48 3.33
N THR A 29 17.22 -6.70 4.32
CA THR A 29 18.01 -7.95 4.40
C THR A 29 17.12 -9.19 4.52
N TYR A 30 16.08 -9.15 5.35
CA TYR A 30 15.14 -10.27 5.48
C TYR A 30 14.36 -10.50 4.17
N ILE A 31 13.89 -9.42 3.54
CA ILE A 31 13.19 -9.43 2.25
C ILE A 31 14.10 -10.00 1.13
N GLN A 32 15.41 -9.76 1.19
CA GLN A 32 16.34 -10.28 0.20
C GLN A 32 16.69 -11.76 0.42
N CYS A 33 16.66 -12.26 1.65
CA CYS A 33 17.12 -13.60 1.99
C CYS A 33 16.02 -14.64 2.18
N LEU A 34 14.76 -14.23 2.30
CA LEU A 34 13.62 -15.12 2.56
C LEU A 34 12.68 -15.14 1.35
N ASP A 35 12.17 -16.33 1.00
CA ASP A 35 11.18 -16.46 -0.08
C ASP A 35 9.76 -16.20 0.45
N THR A 36 9.32 -16.99 1.43
CA THR A 36 8.03 -16.80 2.09
C THR A 36 8.20 -17.04 3.58
N ALA A 37 7.94 -16.02 4.38
CA ALA A 37 8.23 -16.06 5.81
C ALA A 37 7.42 -15.05 6.61
N GLU A 38 7.17 -15.36 7.87
CA GLU A 38 6.86 -14.34 8.86
C GLU A 38 8.16 -13.66 9.31
N ILE A 39 8.18 -12.33 9.32
CA ILE A 39 9.31 -11.51 9.76
C ILE A 39 8.89 -10.79 11.03
N ASN A 40 9.54 -11.13 12.14
CA ASN A 40 9.37 -10.46 13.42
C ASN A 40 10.63 -9.65 13.73
N ILE A 41 10.46 -8.37 14.04
CA ILE A 41 11.55 -7.48 14.43
C ILE A 41 11.26 -6.87 15.81
N ALA A 42 12.27 -6.21 16.39
CA ALA A 42 12.16 -5.58 17.70
C ALA A 42 10.98 -4.60 17.80
N GLY A 43 10.42 -4.44 19.00
CA GLY A 43 9.26 -3.56 19.23
C GLY A 43 7.90 -4.21 18.94
N GLY A 44 7.86 -5.52 18.67
CA GLY A 44 6.61 -6.24 18.42
C GLY A 44 6.04 -6.03 17.02
N LEU A 45 6.87 -5.53 16.09
CA LEU A 45 6.50 -5.38 14.68
C LEU A 45 6.59 -6.75 14.00
N SER A 46 5.52 -7.09 13.29
CA SER A 46 5.39 -8.36 12.58
C SER A 46 4.88 -8.15 11.16
N PHE A 47 5.44 -8.93 10.25
CA PHE A 47 5.13 -8.92 8.83
C PHE A 47 5.02 -10.33 8.28
N THR A 48 4.24 -10.50 7.21
CA THR A 48 4.38 -11.65 6.32
C THR A 48 5.05 -11.20 5.04
N HIS A 49 5.90 -12.05 4.50
CA HIS A 49 6.65 -11.81 3.29
C HIS A 49 6.35 -12.92 2.29
N PHE A 50 6.14 -12.57 1.03
CA PHE A 50 6.13 -13.50 -0.09
C PHE A 50 6.70 -12.87 -1.34
N ILE A 51 7.11 -13.73 -2.26
CA ILE A 51 7.57 -13.39 -3.60
C ILE A 51 6.62 -14.03 -4.60
N ASP A 52 6.10 -13.26 -5.54
CA ASP A 52 5.28 -13.81 -6.63
C ASP A 52 6.15 -14.34 -7.79
N GLU A 53 5.51 -14.98 -8.78
CA GLU A 53 6.18 -15.52 -9.96
C GLU A 53 6.90 -14.46 -10.81
N SER A 54 6.51 -13.20 -10.64
CA SER A 54 7.11 -12.04 -11.30
C SER A 54 8.39 -11.56 -10.58
N GLY A 55 8.72 -12.16 -9.43
CA GLY A 55 9.84 -11.73 -8.59
C GLY A 55 9.54 -10.43 -7.85
N VAL A 56 8.27 -10.01 -7.76
CA VAL A 56 7.86 -8.88 -6.92
C VAL A 56 7.65 -9.38 -5.51
N LYS A 57 8.24 -8.63 -4.59
CA LYS A 57 8.31 -8.95 -3.18
C LYS A 57 7.27 -8.14 -2.42
N SER A 58 6.37 -8.81 -1.73
CA SER A 58 5.31 -8.17 -0.94
C SER A 58 5.49 -8.49 0.54
N THR A 59 5.61 -7.44 1.36
CA THR A 59 5.82 -7.56 2.80
C THR A 59 4.70 -6.85 3.55
N TRP A 60 3.70 -7.61 4.01
CA TRP A 60 2.48 -7.11 4.65
C TRP A 60 2.63 -6.98 6.15
N ALA A 61 2.04 -5.92 6.71
CA ALA A 61 1.89 -5.78 8.16
C ALA A 61 0.90 -6.82 8.72
N LEU A 62 1.30 -7.55 9.76
CA LEU A 62 0.47 -8.61 10.37
C LEU A 62 -0.27 -8.21 11.65
N ASN A 63 0.10 -7.08 12.26
CA ASN A 63 -0.48 -6.70 13.54
C ASN A 63 -0.72 -5.19 13.66
N THR A 64 -1.51 -4.81 14.67
CA THR A 64 -1.91 -3.42 14.91
C THR A 64 -0.71 -2.51 15.22
N VAL A 65 0.33 -3.03 15.88
CA VAL A 65 1.54 -2.24 16.18
C VAL A 65 2.22 -1.82 14.88
N THR A 66 2.37 -2.74 13.92
CA THR A 66 2.91 -2.45 12.60
C THR A 66 2.01 -1.51 11.81
N ILE A 67 0.69 -1.73 11.83
CA ILE A 67 -0.27 -0.86 11.12
C ILE A 67 -0.23 0.59 11.65
N ASN A 68 -0.03 0.77 12.96
CA ASN A 68 0.03 2.10 13.58
C ASN A 68 1.17 2.96 13.03
N LEU A 69 2.26 2.37 12.52
CA LEU A 69 3.34 3.14 11.88
C LEU A 69 2.87 3.85 10.61
N PHE A 70 2.07 3.16 9.79
CA PHE A 70 1.49 3.73 8.58
C PHE A 70 0.38 4.74 8.90
N ASP A 71 -0.43 4.46 9.92
CA ASP A 71 -1.48 5.37 10.40
C ASP A 71 -0.89 6.68 10.96
N ASN A 72 0.20 6.59 11.73
CA ASN A 72 0.92 7.76 12.22
C ASN A 72 1.45 8.63 11.07
N PHE A 73 1.99 8.03 10.02
CA PHE A 73 2.40 8.76 8.82
C PHE A 73 1.23 9.46 8.13
N LEU A 74 0.10 8.78 7.91
CA LEU A 74 -1.08 9.42 7.30
C LEU A 74 -1.61 10.58 8.14
N LYS A 75 -1.60 10.46 9.47
CA LYS A 75 -1.94 11.54 10.39
C LYS A 75 -0.97 12.72 10.28
N SER A 76 0.33 12.46 10.17
CA SER A 76 1.34 13.54 10.14
C SER A 76 1.30 14.39 8.86
N ILE A 77 0.66 13.90 7.80
CA ILE A 77 0.41 14.66 6.56
C ILE A 77 -1.02 15.18 6.42
N ASN A 78 -1.81 15.18 7.51
CA ASN A 78 -3.22 15.60 7.54
C ASN A 78 -4.12 14.84 6.56
N PHE A 79 -3.77 13.59 6.20
CA PHE A 79 -4.44 12.83 5.15
C PHE A 79 -5.95 12.68 5.43
N TYR A 80 -6.32 12.29 6.65
CA TYR A 80 -7.70 11.99 7.01
C TYR A 80 -8.64 13.20 6.88
N ASN A 81 -8.18 14.38 7.31
CA ASN A 81 -8.97 15.60 7.19
C ASN A 81 -9.17 15.98 5.72
N ASN A 82 -8.11 15.87 4.90
CA ASN A 82 -8.22 16.11 3.46
C ASN A 82 -9.23 15.15 2.79
N MET A 83 -9.25 13.87 3.17
CA MET A 83 -10.23 12.91 2.63
C MET A 83 -11.67 13.23 3.07
N ILE A 84 -11.87 13.76 4.28
CA ILE A 84 -13.17 14.24 4.75
C ILE A 84 -13.62 15.46 3.95
N GLU A 85 -12.73 16.43 3.72
CA GLU A 85 -13.01 17.64 2.93
C GLU A 85 -13.39 17.31 1.47
N LEU A 86 -12.84 16.23 0.92
CA LEU A 86 -13.17 15.71 -0.40
C LEU A 86 -14.46 14.86 -0.42
N GLY A 87 -15.14 14.69 0.71
CA GLY A 87 -16.40 13.96 0.82
C GLY A 87 -16.27 12.43 0.82
N ILE A 88 -15.06 11.89 1.00
CA ILE A 88 -14.81 10.43 1.04
C ILE A 88 -15.20 9.85 2.42
N GLY A 89 -15.08 10.65 3.47
CA GLY A 89 -15.50 10.30 4.84
C GLY A 89 -14.36 9.79 5.72
N SER A 90 -14.72 9.27 6.90
CA SER A 90 -13.76 8.74 7.88
C SER A 90 -13.21 7.40 7.43
N LEU A 91 -11.92 7.36 7.09
CA LEU A 91 -11.23 6.18 6.58
C LEU A 91 -10.39 5.50 7.65
N HIS A 92 -10.20 4.20 7.50
CA HIS A 92 -9.35 3.37 8.36
C HIS A 92 -8.42 2.52 7.51
N ILE A 93 -7.18 2.31 7.97
CA ILE A 93 -6.26 1.36 7.33
C ILE A 93 -6.77 -0.06 7.55
N ARG A 94 -6.82 -0.83 6.48
CA ARG A 94 -7.29 -2.21 6.43
C ARG A 94 -6.19 -3.19 6.04
N GLY A 95 -5.20 -2.70 5.29
CA GLY A 95 -3.97 -3.42 5.00
C GLY A 95 -2.87 -2.44 4.65
N ALA A 96 -1.64 -2.81 4.96
CA ALA A 96 -0.46 -2.06 4.57
C ALA A 96 0.63 -3.03 4.18
N ARG A 97 1.35 -2.72 3.10
CA ARG A 97 2.52 -3.49 2.68
C ARG A 97 3.61 -2.63 2.07
N PHE A 98 4.83 -3.13 2.17
CA PHE A 98 5.90 -2.76 1.27
C PHE A 98 5.84 -3.65 0.02
N ILE A 99 5.92 -3.04 -1.15
CA ILE A 99 6.19 -3.70 -2.43
C ILE A 99 7.63 -3.35 -2.81
N THR A 100 8.44 -4.38 -3.04
CA THR A 100 9.80 -4.24 -3.56
C THR A 100 9.88 -4.84 -4.95
N ILE A 101 10.29 -4.01 -5.90
CA ILE A 101 10.51 -4.37 -7.30
C ILE A 101 12.00 -4.25 -7.54
N ASN A 102 12.66 -5.38 -7.75
CA ASN A 102 14.08 -5.40 -8.02
C ASN A 102 14.36 -5.25 -9.53
N PRO A 103 15.60 -4.92 -9.93
CA PRO A 103 16.00 -4.84 -11.34
C PRO A 103 15.87 -6.15 -12.13
N GLU A 104 15.68 -7.29 -11.50
CA GLU A 104 15.44 -8.58 -12.16
C GLU A 104 13.95 -8.97 -12.22
N SER A 105 13.07 -8.27 -11.49
CA SER A 105 11.64 -8.56 -11.47
C SER A 105 11.02 -8.37 -12.87
N LYS A 106 10.13 -9.29 -13.24
CA LYS A 106 9.40 -9.33 -14.51
C LYS A 106 7.96 -8.88 -14.31
N LEU A 107 7.73 -7.58 -14.17
CA LEU A 107 6.39 -7.04 -13.92
C LEU A 107 5.37 -7.52 -14.95
N ASN A 108 4.17 -7.87 -14.45
CA ASN A 108 3.05 -8.27 -15.30
C ASN A 108 2.66 -7.12 -16.24
N GLU A 109 2.42 -7.46 -17.51
CA GLU A 109 1.96 -6.49 -18.52
C GLU A 109 0.46 -6.21 -18.42
N GLU A 110 -0.31 -7.02 -17.70
CA GLU A 110 -1.75 -6.88 -17.57
C GLU A 110 -2.18 -5.80 -16.56
N TYR A 111 -3.25 -5.07 -16.92
CA TYR A 111 -3.90 -4.14 -16.02
C TYR A 111 -4.68 -4.89 -14.94
N ASN A 112 -4.44 -4.53 -13.68
CA ASN A 112 -5.06 -5.14 -12.52
C ASN A 112 -5.86 -4.13 -11.68
N LEU A 113 -6.85 -4.64 -10.97
CA LEU A 113 -7.48 -3.95 -9.85
C LEU A 113 -6.80 -4.40 -8.57
N ASP A 114 -6.71 -3.49 -7.60
CA ASP A 114 -6.27 -3.83 -6.25
C ASP A 114 -7.22 -4.80 -5.54
N VAL A 115 -8.53 -4.67 -5.82
CA VAL A 115 -9.58 -5.48 -5.21
C VAL A 115 -10.50 -6.01 -6.31
N LYS A 116 -10.59 -7.34 -6.41
CA LYS A 116 -11.39 -8.01 -7.45
C LYS A 116 -12.67 -8.56 -6.84
N THR A 117 -13.65 -7.70 -6.59
CA THR A 117 -14.91 -8.11 -5.95
C THR A 117 -16.09 -8.20 -6.94
N ASN A 118 -16.94 -9.21 -6.75
CA ASN A 118 -18.18 -9.40 -7.52
C ASN A 118 -19.35 -8.52 -7.04
N ILE A 119 -19.17 -7.72 -5.99
CA ILE A 119 -20.30 -7.12 -5.26
C ILE A 119 -20.79 -5.81 -5.92
N GLY A 120 -20.26 -5.45 -7.09
CA GLY A 120 -20.74 -4.35 -7.93
C GLY A 120 -20.25 -2.96 -7.52
N ASN A 121 -20.34 -1.99 -8.44
CA ASN A 121 -19.81 -0.61 -8.33
C ASN A 121 -20.53 0.29 -7.30
N HIS A 122 -21.34 -0.27 -6.39
CA HIS A 122 -22.10 0.51 -5.40
C HIS A 122 -21.26 0.91 -4.18
N TYR A 123 -20.06 0.36 -4.08
CA TYR A 123 -19.16 0.56 -2.97
C TYR A 123 -18.17 1.68 -3.25
N LYS A 124 -18.58 2.90 -2.92
CA LYS A 124 -17.71 4.07 -2.92
C LYS A 124 -16.90 4.10 -1.63
N ASN A 125 -15.72 4.72 -1.67
CA ASN A 125 -14.85 4.99 -0.52
C ASN A 125 -14.00 3.81 -0.05
N TYR A 126 -13.62 2.95 -1.00
CA TYR A 126 -12.48 2.07 -0.86
C TYR A 126 -11.34 2.67 -1.69
N ILE A 127 -10.23 3.01 -1.05
CA ILE A 127 -9.10 3.67 -1.69
C ILE A 127 -7.78 2.96 -1.43
N THR A 128 -6.88 3.07 -2.40
CA THR A 128 -5.47 2.71 -2.25
C THR A 128 -4.67 4.00 -2.21
N VAL A 129 -3.72 4.05 -1.29
CA VAL A 129 -2.68 5.09 -1.24
C VAL A 129 -1.36 4.43 -1.61
N ALA A 130 -0.66 4.99 -2.59
CA ALA A 130 0.73 4.61 -2.85
C ALA A 130 1.70 5.72 -2.49
N LEU A 131 2.81 5.29 -1.90
CA LEU A 131 3.90 6.14 -1.44
C LEU A 131 5.23 5.50 -1.84
N PRO A 132 5.97 6.08 -2.79
CA PRO A 132 7.36 5.70 -3.01
C PRO A 132 8.22 6.12 -1.81
N ILE A 133 8.92 5.16 -1.18
CA ILE A 133 9.79 5.45 -0.02
C ILE A 133 11.28 5.51 -0.38
N ASP A 134 11.64 4.99 -1.55
CA ASP A 134 12.98 5.10 -2.11
C ASP A 134 13.09 6.27 -3.09
N ALA A 135 14.31 6.66 -3.45
CA ALA A 135 14.58 7.82 -4.31
C ALA A 135 14.25 7.59 -5.81
N CYS A 136 13.36 6.65 -6.12
CA CYS A 136 12.98 6.33 -7.48
C CYS A 136 11.49 6.59 -7.68
N ASP A 137 11.15 7.24 -8.80
CA ASP A 137 9.77 7.47 -9.17
C ASP A 137 9.04 6.12 -9.33
N LEU A 138 7.79 6.09 -8.88
CA LEU A 138 6.85 5.03 -9.22
C LEU A 138 6.11 5.43 -10.48
N THR A 139 6.07 4.53 -11.45
CA THR A 139 5.26 4.73 -12.64
C THR A 139 4.05 3.80 -12.58
N LEU A 140 2.86 4.37 -12.60
CA LEU A 140 1.60 3.64 -12.77
C LEU A 140 1.06 3.93 -14.17
N GLU A 141 0.57 2.91 -14.85
CA GLU A 141 -0.12 3.08 -16.12
C GLU A 141 -1.54 2.54 -16.02
N SER A 142 -2.49 3.37 -16.42
CA SER A 142 -3.88 2.99 -16.67
C SER A 142 -4.11 2.90 -18.18
N ALA A 143 -5.24 2.34 -18.60
CA ALA A 143 -5.59 2.24 -20.02
C ALA A 143 -5.60 3.58 -20.76
N GLU A 144 -5.81 4.69 -20.04
CA GLU A 144 -5.97 6.03 -20.61
C GLU A 144 -4.73 6.93 -20.40
N LYS A 145 -3.95 6.67 -19.35
CA LYS A 145 -2.92 7.60 -18.88
C LYS A 145 -1.81 6.93 -18.08
N LYS A 146 -0.60 7.46 -18.25
CA LYS A 146 0.58 7.16 -17.43
C LYS A 146 0.76 8.23 -16.35
N TYR A 147 1.04 7.78 -15.14
CA TYR A 147 1.27 8.59 -13.95
C TYR A 147 2.69 8.33 -13.45
N ILE A 148 3.47 9.39 -13.29
CA ILE A 148 4.78 9.35 -12.67
C ILE A 148 4.60 9.98 -11.29
N ILE A 149 4.92 9.23 -10.26
CA ILE A 149 4.80 9.63 -8.86
C ILE A 149 6.22 9.83 -8.36
N GLU A 150 6.57 11.06 -8.06
CA GLU A 150 7.90 11.38 -7.59
C GLU A 150 8.11 10.87 -6.16
N PRO A 151 9.37 10.66 -5.73
CA PRO A 151 9.66 10.48 -4.32
C PRO A 151 8.99 11.58 -3.52
N MET A 152 8.38 11.24 -2.39
CA MET A 152 7.69 12.20 -1.51
C MET A 152 6.35 12.72 -2.05
N GLU A 153 5.77 12.05 -3.03
CA GLU A 153 4.37 12.24 -3.40
C GLU A 153 3.53 11.02 -3.01
N ILE A 154 2.30 11.28 -2.56
CA ILE A 154 1.30 10.21 -2.44
C ILE A 154 0.29 10.36 -3.56
N ILE A 155 -0.16 9.20 -4.00
CA ILE A 155 -1.24 9.09 -4.97
C ILE A 155 -2.35 8.27 -4.36
N VAL A 156 -3.58 8.66 -4.64
CA VAL A 156 -4.78 8.06 -4.11
C VAL A 156 -5.71 7.73 -5.25
N TRP A 157 -6.24 6.51 -5.25
CA TRP A 157 -7.21 6.08 -6.24
C TRP A 157 -8.26 5.15 -5.63
N ASP A 158 -9.39 5.03 -6.33
CA ASP A 158 -10.44 4.08 -6.01
C ASP A 158 -10.00 2.65 -6.40
N SER A 159 -9.84 1.78 -5.40
CA SER A 159 -9.25 0.45 -5.58
C SER A 159 -10.14 -0.53 -6.36
N LEU A 160 -11.43 -0.21 -6.52
CA LEU A 160 -12.41 -1.05 -7.19
C LEU A 160 -12.56 -0.70 -8.67
N THR A 161 -12.21 0.52 -9.05
CA THR A 161 -12.46 1.04 -10.40
C THR A 161 -11.20 1.43 -11.15
N PHE A 162 -10.11 1.79 -10.46
CA PHE A 162 -8.86 2.17 -11.11
C PHE A 162 -8.05 0.93 -11.50
N LYS A 163 -8.12 0.57 -12.78
CA LYS A 163 -7.28 -0.48 -13.37
C LYS A 163 -5.90 0.09 -13.71
N TYR A 164 -4.86 -0.53 -13.20
CA TYR A 164 -3.49 -0.07 -13.41
C TYR A 164 -2.49 -1.21 -13.50
N ARG A 165 -1.31 -0.92 -14.05
CA ARG A 165 -0.11 -1.72 -13.91
C ARG A 165 1.04 -0.87 -13.39
N MET A 166 1.90 -1.44 -12.55
CA MET A 166 3.14 -0.80 -12.16
C MET A 166 4.16 -1.01 -13.28
N LEU A 167 4.85 0.06 -13.67
CA LEU A 167 5.93 -0.01 -14.64
C LEU A 167 7.28 0.14 -13.93
N LYS A 168 8.22 -0.66 -14.40
CA LYS A 168 9.59 -0.65 -13.90
C LYS A 168 10.32 0.58 -14.40
N ASN A 169 11.09 1.22 -13.53
CA ASN A 169 11.89 2.39 -13.87
C ASN A 169 13.38 2.04 -14.02
N GLY A 170 13.74 1.54 -15.20
CA GLY A 170 15.13 1.19 -15.55
C GLY A 170 15.70 0.05 -14.72
N ASN A 171 16.94 0.21 -14.25
CA ASN A 171 17.71 -0.80 -13.51
C ASN A 171 17.82 -0.51 -12.01
N LYS A 172 16.90 0.28 -11.46
CA LYS A 172 16.89 0.64 -10.03
C LYS A 172 15.88 -0.20 -9.26
N LYS A 173 16.21 -0.53 -8.01
CA LYS A 173 15.24 -1.07 -7.05
C LYS A 173 14.18 0.00 -6.78
N GLN A 174 12.92 -0.39 -6.78
CA GLN A 174 11.79 0.47 -6.43
C GLN A 174 11.11 -0.10 -5.19
N VAL A 175 10.82 0.78 -4.24
CA VAL A 175 10.13 0.40 -3.00
C VAL A 175 8.97 1.33 -2.77
N VAL A 176 7.79 0.74 -2.65
CA VAL A 176 6.53 1.44 -2.52
C VAL A 176 5.78 0.91 -1.33
N VAL A 177 5.24 1.81 -0.51
CA VAL A 177 4.21 1.48 0.46
C VAL A 177 2.86 1.56 -0.24
N LEU A 178 2.08 0.48 -0.17
CA LEU A 178 0.66 0.49 -0.51
C LEU A 178 -0.17 0.37 0.77
N LEU A 179 -1.10 1.30 0.94
CA LEU A 179 -2.07 1.31 2.03
C LEU A 179 -3.47 1.14 1.43
N TYR A 180 -4.24 0.23 2.01
CA TYR A 180 -5.61 -0.03 1.64
C TYR A 180 -6.51 0.53 2.73
N LEU A 181 -7.39 1.46 2.36
CA LEU A 181 -8.28 2.14 3.30
C LEU A 181 -9.73 2.02 2.88
N SER A 182 -10.61 1.94 3.88
CA SER A 182 -12.05 2.01 3.67
C SER A 182 -12.74 2.69 4.85
N ILE A 183 -13.97 3.16 4.63
CA ILE A 183 -14.81 3.62 5.72
C ILE A 183 -15.14 2.48 6.69
N ASP A 184 -15.60 2.81 7.90
CA ASP A 184 -15.94 1.80 8.90
C ASP A 184 -17.24 1.06 8.62
N ASN A 185 -17.18 0.15 7.64
CA ASN A 185 -18.26 -0.74 7.26
C ASN A 185 -17.81 -2.20 7.36
N PRO A 186 -18.52 -3.06 8.12
CA PRO A 186 -18.19 -4.48 8.27
C PRO A 186 -18.04 -5.23 6.94
N LEU A 187 -18.81 -4.86 5.92
CA LEU A 187 -18.74 -5.50 4.61
C LEU A 187 -17.43 -5.17 3.88
N TYR A 188 -16.91 -3.95 3.99
CA TYR A 188 -15.60 -3.59 3.44
C TYR A 188 -14.47 -4.34 4.12
N LYS A 189 -14.57 -4.48 5.43
CA LYS A 189 -13.63 -5.29 6.19
C LYS A 189 -13.59 -6.73 5.68
N THR A 190 -14.75 -7.37 5.48
CA THR A 190 -14.80 -8.75 4.97
C THR A 190 -14.25 -8.89 3.55
N ILE A 191 -14.50 -7.92 2.65
CA ILE A 191 -13.93 -7.93 1.29
C ILE A 191 -12.40 -7.89 1.36
N LEU A 192 -11.86 -6.99 2.18
CA LEU A 192 -10.43 -6.89 2.42
C LEU A 192 -9.85 -8.16 3.03
N ASP A 193 -10.46 -8.70 4.08
CA ASP A 193 -9.92 -9.87 4.74
C ASP A 193 -9.86 -11.08 3.78
N ASN A 194 -10.82 -11.19 2.86
CA ASN A 194 -10.85 -12.27 1.86
C ASN A 194 -9.89 -12.04 0.68
N GLU A 195 -9.82 -10.82 0.16
CA GLU A 195 -8.97 -10.49 -1.00
C GLU A 195 -7.52 -10.31 -0.57
N LEU A 196 -7.29 -9.61 0.54
CA LEU A 196 -5.97 -9.46 1.15
C LEU A 196 -5.46 -10.81 1.69
N GLY A 197 -6.32 -11.64 2.27
CA GLY A 197 -5.97 -13.00 2.71
C GLY A 197 -5.46 -13.90 1.58
N GLN A 198 -6.02 -13.77 0.38
CA GLN A 198 -5.53 -14.47 -0.82
C GLN A 198 -4.17 -13.97 -1.31
N ILE A 199 -3.82 -12.71 -1.03
CA ILE A 199 -2.50 -12.13 -1.32
C ILE A 199 -1.60 -12.07 -0.07
N GLY A 200 -1.82 -12.96 0.90
CA GLY A 200 -0.94 -13.21 2.04
C GLY A 200 -1.26 -12.45 3.33
N ASN A 201 -2.19 -11.50 3.34
CA ASN A 201 -2.55 -10.78 4.56
C ASN A 201 -3.47 -11.60 5.48
N ASN A 202 -2.90 -12.29 6.46
CA ASN A 202 -3.68 -12.98 7.51
C ASN A 202 -4.14 -12.04 8.65
N TYR A 203 -4.15 -10.71 8.45
CA TYR A 203 -4.61 -9.77 9.47
C TYR A 203 -6.11 -9.97 9.75
N GLN A 204 -6.42 -10.69 10.83
CA GLN A 204 -7.73 -10.61 11.46
C GLN A 204 -7.64 -9.56 12.56
N PRO A 205 -8.23 -8.36 12.39
CA PRO A 205 -8.35 -7.45 13.50
C PRO A 205 -9.20 -8.15 14.56
N LYS A 206 -8.57 -8.48 15.70
CA LYS A 206 -9.26 -9.00 16.88
C LYS A 206 -10.40 -8.02 17.17
N SER A 207 -11.63 -8.47 16.92
CA SER A 207 -12.81 -7.80 17.44
C SER A 207 -12.57 -7.60 18.92
N LYS A 208 -12.59 -6.34 19.38
CA LYS A 208 -12.63 -6.05 20.81
C LYS A 208 -13.82 -6.82 21.37
N ILE A 209 -13.53 -7.75 22.28
CA ILE A 209 -14.50 -8.38 23.18
C ILE A 209 -15.03 -7.27 24.09
#